data_AF-A0A818QYB5-F1
#
_entry.id   AF-A0A818QYB5-F1
#
_cell.length_a   1.000
_cell.length_b   1.000
_cell.length_c   1.000
_cell.angle_alpha   90.00
_cell.angle_beta   90.00
_cell.angle_gamma   90.00
#
_symmetry.space_group_name_H-M   'P 1'
#
loop_
_entity.id
_entity.type
_entity.pdbx_description
1 polymer ?
#
loop_
_entity_poly.entity_id
_entity_poly.type
_entity_poly.pdbx_seq_one_letter_code
_entity_poly.pdbx_strand_id
1 'polypeptide(L)'
;MFYGKTSYSYTSTSSVVLSQKATRFWIPFDVKLFETLTPKEYLGKYCRVNPRHYTLYKRIFDKHKNIEAELNIEALADALFDVYMGTMDNRLIRQVIILLDLSSNEKITLNQFIGIAAFSERYCFKIF
;
A
#
# COMPACT_ATOMS: atom_id res chain seq x y z
N MET A 1 30.70 29.99 25.38
CA MET A 1 31.15 28.86 26.21
C MET A 1 30.00 28.52 27.17
N PHE A 2 29.62 27.23 27.24
CA PHE A 2 28.62 26.59 28.14
C PHE A 2 27.14 26.90 27.84
N TYR A 3 26.42 26.09 27.05
CA TYR A 3 25.78 24.77 27.33
C TYR A 3 24.83 24.75 28.53
N GLY A 4 23.53 24.55 28.24
CA GLY A 4 22.47 24.45 29.24
C GLY A 4 21.22 23.72 28.73
N LYS A 5 21.34 22.39 28.60
CA LYS A 5 20.33 21.34 28.93
C LYS A 5 18.96 21.35 28.23
N THR A 6 18.85 20.42 27.26
CA THR A 6 17.85 19.32 27.19
C THR A 6 16.43 19.56 27.72
N SER A 7 15.48 19.50 26.78
CA SER A 7 14.21 18.82 27.00
C SER A 7 13.95 17.86 25.84
N TYR A 8 14.30 16.58 26.05
CA TYR A 8 13.70 15.49 25.31
C TYR A 8 12.23 15.38 25.76
N SER A 9 11.29 15.49 24.82
CA SER A 9 9.91 15.03 25.02
C SER A 9 9.64 13.88 24.05
N TYR A 10 9.67 12.66 24.56
CA TYR A 10 9.12 11.48 23.88
C TYR A 10 7.59 11.53 23.97
N THR A 11 6.87 11.29 22.87
CA THR A 11 5.82 10.26 22.79
C THR A 11 5.45 9.97 21.33
N SER A 12 5.74 8.75 20.92
CA SER A 12 5.31 8.10 19.69
C SER A 12 3.78 8.13 19.56
N THR A 13 3.25 8.95 18.66
CA THR A 13 1.96 8.68 18.01
C THR A 13 2.25 8.59 16.52
N SER A 14 2.11 7.38 16.01
CA SER A 14 2.37 6.98 14.64
C SER A 14 1.43 7.70 13.69
N SER A 15 1.78 8.93 13.30
CA SER A 15 1.29 9.49 12.05
C SER A 15 1.81 8.61 10.92
N VAL A 16 0.91 8.18 10.03
CA VAL A 16 1.31 7.51 8.79
C VAL A 16 2.15 8.52 8.02
N VAL A 17 3.47 8.35 8.04
CA VAL A 17 4.36 9.17 7.21
C VAL A 17 4.24 8.61 5.80
N LEU A 18 3.20 9.03 5.09
CA LEU A 18 3.04 8.78 3.66
C LEU A 18 4.32 9.25 2.98
N SER A 19 5.00 8.37 2.26
CA SER A 19 6.32 8.65 1.73
C SER A 19 6.38 8.36 0.24
N GLN A 20 6.54 9.41 -0.56
CA GLN A 20 6.78 9.26 -2.00
C GLN A 20 8.01 8.39 -2.31
N LYS A 21 9.00 8.37 -1.41
CA LYS A 21 10.27 7.63 -1.57
C LYS A 21 10.20 6.19 -1.06
N ALA A 22 9.11 5.79 -0.40
CA ALA A 22 8.95 4.42 0.10
C ALA A 22 8.77 3.40 -1.01
N THR A 23 8.33 3.84 -2.19
CA THR A 23 7.92 2.97 -3.30
C THR A 23 8.66 3.32 -4.59
N ARG A 24 9.11 2.30 -5.32
CA ARG A 24 9.67 2.42 -6.68
C ARG A 24 8.90 1.51 -7.62
N PHE A 25 8.37 2.08 -8.70
CA PHE A 25 7.69 1.35 -9.77
C PHE A 25 8.67 1.19 -10.91
N TRP A 26 9.00 -0.05 -11.23
CA TRP A 26 9.93 -0.37 -12.30
C TRP A 26 9.16 -0.51 -13.61
N ILE A 27 9.83 -0.16 -14.71
CA ILE A 27 9.30 -0.40 -16.04
C ILE A 27 9.94 -1.71 -16.53
N PRO A 28 9.15 -2.70 -16.98
CA PRO A 28 9.67 -3.88 -17.62
C PRO A 28 10.54 -3.47 -18.82
N PHE A 29 11.63 -4.18 -19.04
CA PHE A 29 12.52 -3.87 -20.17
C PHE A 29 11.82 -4.05 -21.53
N ASP A 30 10.95 -5.05 -21.63
CA ASP A 30 10.08 -5.23 -22.79
C ASP A 30 8.72 -4.56 -22.55
N VAL A 31 8.46 -3.48 -23.30
CA VAL A 31 7.23 -2.69 -23.20
C VAL A 31 6.02 -3.46 -23.73
N LYS A 32 6.21 -4.47 -24.59
CA LYS A 32 5.11 -5.30 -25.11
C LYS A 32 4.39 -6.08 -24.01
N LEU A 33 5.06 -6.30 -22.87
CA LEU A 33 4.44 -6.94 -21.72
C LEU A 33 3.22 -6.16 -21.19
N PHE A 34 3.18 -4.83 -21.37
CA PHE A 34 2.04 -4.02 -20.94
C PHE A 34 0.75 -4.30 -21.73
N GLU A 35 0.83 -4.88 -22.93
CA GLU A 35 -0.36 -5.22 -23.72
C GLU A 35 -1.17 -6.36 -23.10
N THR A 36 -0.52 -7.18 -22.27
CA THR A 36 -1.14 -8.37 -21.65
C THR A 36 -1.23 -8.29 -20.14
N LEU A 37 -0.42 -7.44 -19.50
CA LEU A 37 -0.40 -7.28 -18.06
C LEU A 37 -1.59 -6.46 -17.57
N THR A 38 -2.32 -7.03 -16.62
CA THR A 38 -3.30 -6.25 -15.86
C THR A 38 -2.61 -5.30 -14.87
N PRO A 39 -3.25 -4.19 -14.48
CA PRO A 39 -2.67 -3.24 -13.51
C PRO A 39 -2.24 -3.90 -12.20
N LYS A 40 -3.04 -4.84 -11.67
CA LYS A 40 -2.71 -5.60 -10.45
C LYS A 40 -1.44 -6.46 -10.61
N GLU A 41 -1.26 -7.09 -11.77
CA GLU A 41 -0.11 -7.97 -12.04
C GLU A 41 1.16 -7.14 -12.21
N TYR A 42 1.03 -6.00 -12.87
CA TYR A 42 2.10 -5.01 -12.93
C TYR A 42 2.53 -4.61 -11.51
N LEU A 43 1.60 -4.22 -10.65
CA LEU A 43 1.90 -3.83 -9.28
C LEU A 43 2.53 -4.97 -8.47
N GLY A 44 2.05 -6.20 -8.61
CA GLY A 44 2.61 -7.35 -7.90
C GLY A 44 4.04 -7.70 -8.30
N LYS A 45 4.43 -7.45 -9.56
CA LYS A 45 5.76 -7.83 -10.09
C LYS A 45 6.78 -6.69 -10.08
N TYR A 46 6.33 -5.47 -10.37
CA TYR A 46 7.23 -4.32 -10.65
C TYR A 46 7.18 -3.23 -9.58
N CYS A 47 6.40 -3.41 -8.51
CA CYS A 47 6.45 -2.54 -7.35
C CYS A 47 7.51 -3.01 -6.34
N ARG A 48 8.45 -2.12 -6.00
CA ARG A 48 9.43 -2.34 -4.93
C ARG A 48 9.18 -1.37 -3.79
N VAL A 49 8.89 -1.94 -2.63
CA VAL A 49 8.60 -1.20 -1.40
C VAL A 49 9.81 -1.28 -0.46
N ASN A 50 10.05 -0.22 0.32
CA ASN A 50 11.08 -0.27 1.35
C ASN A 50 10.77 -1.34 2.43
N PRO A 51 11.78 -1.86 3.14
CA PRO A 51 11.57 -2.94 4.11
C PRO A 51 10.59 -2.59 5.24
N ARG A 52 10.54 -1.31 5.66
CA ARG A 52 9.65 -0.87 6.75
C ARG A 52 8.17 -0.95 6.35
N HIS A 53 7.82 -0.46 5.16
CA HIS A 53 6.45 -0.49 4.64
C HIS A 53 6.07 -1.91 4.22
N TYR A 54 7.02 -2.70 3.70
CA TYR A 54 6.80 -4.12 3.45
C TYR A 54 6.33 -4.86 4.72
N THR A 55 7.02 -4.65 5.85
CA THR A 55 6.64 -5.27 7.14
C THR A 55 5.27 -4.79 7.61
N LEU A 56 4.96 -3.50 7.45
CA LEU A 56 3.64 -2.94 7.79
C LEU A 56 2.53 -3.61 6.97
N TYR A 57 2.66 -3.60 5.64
CA TYR A 57 1.66 -4.18 4.75
C TYR A 57 1.53 -5.67 4.96
N LYS A 58 2.65 -6.39 5.14
CA LYS A 58 2.61 -7.82 5.43
C LYS A 58 1.83 -8.11 6.71
N ARG A 59 2.05 -7.34 7.78
CA ARG A 59 1.31 -7.50 9.04
C ARG A 59 -0.19 -7.31 8.85
N ILE A 60 -0.58 -6.33 8.03
CA ILE A 60 -1.99 -6.03 7.75
C ILE A 60 -2.60 -7.12 6.86
N PHE A 61 -1.87 -7.56 5.84
CA PHE A 61 -2.28 -8.69 5.01
C PHE A 61 -2.51 -9.95 5.85
N ASP A 62 -1.59 -10.27 6.75
CA ASP A 62 -1.68 -11.43 7.63
C ASP A 62 -2.90 -11.36 8.57
N LYS A 63 -3.42 -10.16 8.87
CA LYS A 63 -4.63 -9.94 9.66
C LYS A 63 -5.92 -10.21 8.87
N HIS A 64 -5.93 -9.91 7.57
CA HIS A 64 -7.13 -9.92 6.72
C HIS A 64 -7.21 -11.09 5.74
N LYS A 65 -6.12 -11.84 5.57
CA LYS A 65 -6.06 -12.96 4.62
C LYS A 65 -7.04 -14.08 4.98
N ASN A 66 -7.51 -14.76 3.95
CA ASN A 66 -8.24 -16.02 4.10
C ASN A 66 -7.27 -17.19 4.39
N ILE A 67 -7.84 -18.39 4.54
CA ILE A 67 -7.09 -19.65 4.75
C ILE A 67 -6.12 -19.93 3.58
N GLU A 68 -6.48 -19.52 2.36
CA GLU A 68 -5.68 -19.70 1.14
C GLU A 68 -4.57 -18.64 0.98
N ALA A 69 -4.39 -17.75 1.98
CA ALA A 69 -3.44 -16.63 1.93
C ALA A 69 -3.71 -15.64 0.79
N GLU A 70 -4.98 -15.34 0.54
CA GLU A 70 -5.48 -14.37 -0.44
C GLU A 70 -6.49 -13.41 0.21
N LEU A 71 -6.67 -12.23 -0.40
CA LEU A 71 -7.71 -11.27 -0.07
C LEU A 71 -8.77 -11.23 -1.16
N ASN A 72 -10.05 -11.16 -0.77
CA ASN A 72 -11.13 -10.73 -1.65
C ASN A 72 -11.24 -9.19 -1.64
N ILE A 73 -12.13 -8.61 -2.45
CA ILE A 73 -12.28 -7.15 -2.55
C ILE A 73 -12.74 -6.50 -1.23
N GLU A 74 -13.61 -7.14 -0.48
CA GLU A 74 -14.08 -6.62 0.81
C GLU A 74 -12.94 -6.56 1.82
N ALA A 75 -12.19 -7.65 1.98
CA ALA A 75 -11.01 -7.70 2.84
C ALA A 75 -9.88 -6.78 2.35
N LEU A 76 -9.77 -6.56 1.03
CA LEU A 76 -8.85 -5.56 0.48
C LEU A 76 -9.23 -4.15 0.94
N ALA A 77 -10.51 -3.79 0.89
CA ALA A 77 -10.99 -2.48 1.31
C ALA A 77 -10.71 -2.25 2.81
N ASP A 78 -11.01 -3.25 3.64
CA ASP A 78 -10.73 -3.21 5.09
C ASP A 78 -9.22 -3.16 5.37
N ALA A 79 -8.42 -3.94 4.64
CA ALA A 79 -6.96 -3.93 4.77
C ALA A 79 -6.37 -2.58 4.37
N LEU A 80 -6.86 -1.95 3.29
CA LEU A 80 -6.45 -0.60 2.90
C LEU A 80 -6.85 0.41 3.97
N PHE A 81 -8.08 0.35 4.49
CA PHE A 81 -8.51 1.22 5.58
C PHE A 81 -7.57 1.13 6.80
N ASP A 82 -7.15 -0.09 7.16
CA ASP A 82 -6.18 -0.34 8.23
C ASP A 82 -4.76 0.19 7.91
N VAL A 83 -4.31 0.14 6.65
CA VAL A 83 -3.03 0.75 6.21
C VAL A 83 -2.99 2.23 6.55
N TYR A 84 -4.11 2.92 6.37
CA TYR A 84 -4.26 4.34 6.70
C TYR A 84 -4.75 4.59 8.13
N MET A 85 -4.71 3.58 9.01
CA MET A 85 -5.14 3.68 10.40
C MET A 85 -6.57 4.25 10.55
N GLY A 86 -7.45 3.91 9.62
CA GLY A 86 -8.85 4.32 9.60
C GLY A 86 -9.11 5.77 9.21
N THR A 87 -8.13 6.47 8.66
CA THR A 87 -8.26 7.88 8.23
C THR A 87 -8.66 8.05 6.76
N MET A 88 -8.62 6.98 5.97
CA MET A 88 -8.91 7.03 4.55
C MET A 88 -10.43 7.00 4.29
N ASP A 89 -10.91 7.92 3.44
CA ASP A 89 -12.29 7.92 2.97
C ASP A 89 -12.56 6.69 2.10
N ASN A 90 -13.68 6.00 2.34
CA ASN A 90 -14.19 4.91 1.51
C ASN A 90 -14.31 5.28 0.03
N ARG A 91 -14.52 6.57 -0.29
CA ARG A 91 -14.52 7.06 -1.68
C ARG A 91 -13.17 6.88 -2.35
N LEU A 92 -12.07 7.18 -1.64
CA LEU A 92 -10.71 7.00 -2.16
C LEU A 92 -10.38 5.52 -2.34
N ILE A 93 -10.82 4.66 -1.41
CA ILE A 93 -10.64 3.21 -1.52
C ILE A 93 -11.35 2.68 -2.78
N ARG A 94 -12.59 3.10 -3.01
CA ARG A 94 -13.34 2.75 -4.23
C ARG A 94 -12.65 3.25 -5.50
N GLN A 95 -12.09 4.46 -5.48
CA GLN A 95 -11.33 4.98 -6.63
C GLN A 95 -10.10 4.12 -6.93
N VAL A 96 -9.35 3.68 -5.91
CA VAL A 96 -8.21 2.78 -6.10
C VAL A 96 -8.65 1.45 -6.72
N ILE A 97 -9.76 0.87 -6.26
CA ILE A 97 -10.32 -0.38 -6.81
C ILE A 97 -10.68 -0.20 -8.30
N ILE A 98 -11.34 0.91 -8.65
CA ILE A 98 -11.72 1.23 -10.03
C ILE A 98 -10.49 1.45 -10.93
N LEU A 99 -9.48 2.19 -10.44
CA LEU A 99 -8.26 2.48 -11.20
C LEU A 99 -7.44 1.22 -11.52
N LEU A 100 -7.56 0.20 -10.69
CA LEU A 100 -6.84 -1.05 -10.85
C LEU A 100 -7.64 -2.14 -11.56
N ASP A 101 -8.86 -1.80 -12.01
CA ASP A 101 -9.78 -2.70 -12.72
C ASP A 101 -9.98 -4.04 -11.99
N LEU A 102 -10.19 -3.96 -10.67
CA LEU A 102 -10.38 -5.14 -9.83
C LEU A 102 -11.85 -5.57 -9.82
N SER A 103 -12.13 -6.81 -10.20
CA SER A 103 -13.47 -7.40 -10.18
C SER A 103 -13.88 -7.85 -8.78
N SER A 104 -15.17 -8.03 -8.51
CA SER A 104 -15.66 -8.48 -7.18
C SER A 104 -15.11 -9.84 -6.75
N ASN A 105 -14.79 -10.71 -7.71
CA ASN A 105 -14.33 -12.07 -7.48
C ASN A 105 -12.80 -12.18 -7.56
N GLU A 106 -12.09 -11.05 -7.61
CA GLU A 106 -10.64 -11.03 -7.64
C GLU A 106 -10.05 -11.63 -6.37
N LYS A 107 -9.02 -12.47 -6.55
CA LYS A 107 -8.15 -12.96 -5.49
C LYS A 107 -6.85 -12.18 -5.53
N ILE A 108 -6.47 -11.60 -4.40
CA ILE A 108 -5.31 -10.73 -4.28
C ILE A 108 -4.28 -11.39 -3.37
N THR A 109 -3.12 -11.68 -3.94
CA THR A 109 -1.97 -12.24 -3.22
C THR A 109 -1.22 -11.16 -2.42
N LEU A 110 -0.35 -11.59 -1.49
CA LEU A 110 0.47 -10.67 -0.69
C LEU A 110 1.25 -9.65 -1.54
N ASN A 111 1.92 -10.10 -2.61
CA ASN A 111 2.72 -9.21 -3.46
C ASN A 111 1.84 -8.18 -4.18
N GLN A 112 0.67 -8.59 -4.65
CA GLN A 112 -0.30 -7.69 -5.26
C GLN A 112 -0.81 -6.70 -4.22
N PHE A 113 -1.20 -7.15 -3.03
CA PHE A 113 -1.64 -6.26 -1.94
C PHE A 113 -0.58 -5.21 -1.59
N ILE A 114 0.68 -5.63 -1.44
CA ILE A 114 1.81 -4.73 -1.18
C ILE A 114 1.94 -3.68 -2.29
N GLY A 115 1.82 -4.11 -3.55
CA GLY A 115 1.85 -3.21 -4.70
C GLY A 115 0.68 -2.21 -4.70
N ILE A 116 -0.53 -2.69 -4.37
CA ILE A 116 -1.77 -1.89 -4.29
C ILE A 116 -1.69 -0.87 -3.16
N ALA A 117 -1.30 -1.29 -1.95
CA ALA A 117 -1.13 -0.40 -0.81
C ALA A 117 -0.11 0.70 -1.13
N ALA A 118 1.04 0.34 -1.69
CA ALA A 118 2.07 1.30 -2.03
C ALA A 118 1.69 2.23 -3.21
N PHE A 119 0.89 1.74 -4.16
CA PHE A 119 0.27 2.57 -5.20
C PHE A 119 -0.72 3.57 -4.58
N SER A 120 -1.61 3.09 -3.71
CA SER A 120 -2.62 3.92 -3.05
C SER A 120 -1.96 5.04 -2.26
N GLU A 121 -0.84 4.79 -1.56
CA GLU A 121 -0.16 5.82 -0.78
C GLU A 121 0.38 6.91 -1.69
N ARG A 122 0.98 6.53 -2.82
CA ARG A 122 1.49 7.50 -3.79
C ARG A 122 0.37 8.27 -4.49
N TYR A 123 -0.76 7.61 -4.77
CA TYR A 123 -1.93 8.24 -5.37
C TYR A 123 -2.56 9.27 -4.40
N CYS A 124 -2.74 8.88 -3.14
CA CYS A 124 -3.37 9.70 -2.10
C CYS A 124 -2.43 10.76 -1.52
N PHE A 125 -1.11 10.64 -1.67
CA PHE A 125 -0.14 11.65 -1.20
C PHE A 125 -0.40 13.05 -1.77
N LYS A 126 -1.02 13.18 -2.96
CA LYS A 126 -1.35 14.48 -3.55
C LYS A 126 -2.71 15.04 -3.12
N ILE A 127 -3.50 14.25 -2.40
CA ILE A 127 -4.88 14.58 -2.02
C ILE A 127 -4.93 15.15 -0.58
N PHE A 128 -3.87 14.95 0.20
CA PHE A 128 -3.65 15.51 1.54
C PHE A 128 -2.43 16.44 1.53
#